data_AF-A0A820LGQ6-F1
#
_entry.id   AF-A0A820LGQ6-F1
#
_cell.length_a   1.000
_cell.length_b   1.000
_cell.length_c   1.000
_cell.angle_alpha   90.00
_cell.angle_beta   90.00
_cell.angle_gamma   90.00
#
_symmetry.space_group_name_H-M   'P 1'
#
loop_
_entity.id
_entity.type
_entity.pdbx_description
1 polymer ?
#
loop_
_entity_poly.entity_id
_entity_poly.type
_entity_poly.pdbx_seq_one_letter_code
_entity_poly.pdbx_strand_id
1 'polypeptide(L)'
;KAFDALIAESVAQRTNDMTKIPAPDIPVPVHLRKNKIPSTTIVNLSHSDDDDESENTVKTPETVNFVVMLKKNNKPQFYDMAVSSTSEMALRLKAREQADREEKARLKILTLNMSTRMEQQENDQGLFIN
;
A
#
# COMPACT_ATOMS: atom_id res chain seq x y z
N LYS A 1 20.14 -28.00 7.54
CA LYS A 1 21.00 -26.90 8.06
C LYS A 1 21.92 -26.29 7.00
N ALA A 2 22.39 -27.03 5.99
CA ALA A 2 23.22 -26.43 4.92
C ALA A 2 22.47 -25.39 4.06
N PHE A 3 21.17 -25.61 3.79
CA PHE A 3 20.35 -24.69 3.01
C PHE A 3 20.14 -23.33 3.71
N ASP A 4 19.72 -23.34 4.98
CA ASP A 4 19.55 -22.11 5.75
C ASP A 4 20.88 -21.34 5.90
N ALA A 5 21.98 -22.05 6.10
CA ALA A 5 23.31 -21.45 6.16
C ALA A 5 23.70 -20.78 4.84
N LEU A 6 23.42 -21.42 3.70
CA LEU A 6 23.65 -20.85 2.37
C LEU A 6 22.80 -19.60 2.12
N ILE A 7 21.52 -19.63 2.51
CA ILE A 7 20.64 -18.45 2.40
C ILE A 7 21.21 -17.31 3.25
N ALA A 8 21.51 -17.58 4.52
CA ALA A 8 22.04 -16.59 5.45
C ALA A 8 23.36 -15.99 4.95
N GLU A 9 24.27 -16.82 4.43
CA GLU A 9 25.53 -16.40 3.83
C GLU A 9 25.30 -15.51 2.61
N SER A 10 24.41 -15.89 1.69
CA SER A 10 24.09 -15.10 0.49
C SER A 10 23.48 -13.73 0.83
N VAL A 11 22.64 -13.64 1.87
CA VAL A 11 22.05 -12.39 2.36
C VAL A 11 23.13 -11.53 3.00
N ALA A 12 23.95 -12.10 3.89
CA ALA A 12 25.03 -11.38 4.56
C ALA A 12 26.06 -10.83 3.56
N GLN A 13 26.41 -11.60 2.53
CA GLN A 13 27.32 -11.16 1.48
C GLN A 13 26.76 -9.96 0.73
N ARG A 14 25.48 -9.98 0.33
CA ARG A 14 24.83 -8.83 -0.32
C ARG A 14 24.75 -7.60 0.58
N THR A 15 24.53 -7.76 1.88
CA THR A 15 24.53 -6.63 2.82
C THR A 15 25.91 -6.02 3.01
N ASN A 16 26.99 -6.82 2.92
CA ASN A 16 28.36 -6.35 3.03
C ASN A 16 28.89 -5.77 1.70
N ASP A 17 28.52 -6.35 0.56
CA ASP A 17 28.92 -5.92 -0.79
C ASP A 17 28.08 -4.74 -1.30
N MET A 18 27.09 -4.26 -0.54
CA MET A 18 26.35 -3.04 -0.83
C MET A 18 27.31 -1.85 -0.70
N THR A 19 28.01 -1.66 -1.80
CA THR A 19 29.04 -0.68 -2.14
C THR A 19 28.86 0.60 -1.36
N LYS A 20 29.94 1.04 -0.71
CA LYS A 20 30.14 2.43 -0.30
C LYS A 20 29.54 3.32 -1.37
N ILE A 21 28.36 3.88 -1.12
CA ILE A 21 27.73 4.86 -2.01
C ILE A 21 28.83 5.90 -2.23
N PRO A 22 29.33 6.11 -3.46
CA PRO A 22 30.29 7.17 -3.71
C PRO A 22 29.67 8.42 -3.11
N ALA A 23 30.31 8.99 -2.09
CA ALA A 23 29.76 10.17 -1.44
C ALA A 23 29.53 11.18 -2.57
N PRO A 24 28.29 11.61 -2.81
CA PRO A 24 28.05 12.57 -3.87
C PRO A 24 28.87 13.81 -3.50
N ASP A 25 29.85 14.16 -4.33
CA ASP A 25 30.68 15.36 -4.18
C ASP A 25 29.83 16.57 -4.57
N ILE A 26 28.77 16.81 -3.80
CA ILE A 26 27.86 17.92 -3.95
C ILE A 26 28.16 18.85 -2.78
N PRO A 27 28.62 20.09 -3.03
CA PRO A 27 28.84 21.05 -1.96
C PRO A 27 27.49 21.41 -1.33
N VAL A 28 27.23 20.89 -0.13
CA VAL A 28 26.06 21.24 0.68
C VAL A 28 26.41 22.44 1.57
N PRO A 29 25.63 23.53 1.53
CA PRO A 29 25.81 24.67 2.42
C PRO A 29 25.80 24.23 3.89
N VAL A 30 26.79 24.68 4.65
CA VAL A 30 27.06 24.23 6.03
C VAL A 30 25.87 24.38 6.99
N HIS A 31 24.94 25.28 6.69
CA HIS A 31 23.74 25.56 7.49
C HIS A 31 22.62 24.52 7.34
N LEU A 32 22.69 23.62 6.35
CA LEU A 32 21.65 22.62 6.05
C LEU A 32 21.95 21.20 6.57
N ARG A 33 23.05 20.99 7.30
CA ARG A 33 23.38 19.67 7.88
C ARG A 33 22.46 19.35 9.06
N LYS A 34 21.24 18.88 8.76
CA LYS A 34 20.35 18.22 9.72
C LYS A 34 20.18 16.75 9.32
N ASN A 35 20.11 15.91 10.35
CA ASN A 35 20.31 14.46 10.32
C ASN A 35 19.49 13.73 9.23
N LYS A 36 20.14 12.72 8.63
CA LYS A 36 19.62 11.84 7.59
C LYS A 36 18.27 11.22 7.99
N ILE A 37 17.22 11.55 7.25
CA ILE A 37 16.02 10.72 7.12
C ILE A 37 16.30 9.79 5.92
N PRO A 38 16.26 8.46 6.08
CA PRO A 38 16.46 7.55 4.97
C PRO A 38 15.31 7.66 3.96
N SER A 39 15.69 7.67 2.68
CA SER A 39 14.80 7.68 1.52
C SER A 39 13.87 6.47 1.55
N THR A 40 12.59 6.69 1.86
CA THR A 40 11.53 5.73 1.57
C THR A 40 11.15 5.91 0.10
N THR A 41 11.54 4.97 -0.75
CA THR A 41 10.91 4.79 -2.06
C THR A 41 9.49 4.28 -1.82
N ILE A 42 8.55 5.21 -1.68
CA ILE A 42 7.12 4.91 -1.70
C ILE A 42 6.78 4.54 -3.15
N VAL A 43 6.77 3.25 -3.45
CA VAL A 43 6.01 2.73 -4.59
C VAL A 43 4.53 2.95 -4.25
N ASN A 44 3.97 4.06 -4.75
CA ASN A 44 2.54 4.23 -4.83
C ASN A 44 2.01 3.11 -5.73
N LEU A 45 1.56 2.01 -5.12
CA LEU A 45 0.58 1.13 -5.74
C LEU A 45 -0.65 2.01 -5.93
N SER A 46 -0.87 2.45 -7.17
CA SER A 46 -2.10 3.07 -7.61
C SER A 46 -3.25 2.16 -7.18
N HIS A 47 -3.98 2.58 -6.16
CA HIS A 47 -5.34 2.14 -5.90
C HIS A 47 -6.12 2.55 -7.15
N SER A 48 -6.43 1.60 -8.01
CA SER A 48 -7.56 1.75 -8.91
C SER A 48 -8.79 1.75 -7.99
N ASP A 49 -9.35 2.94 -7.78
CA ASP A 49 -10.71 3.09 -7.26
C ASP A 49 -11.67 2.57 -8.35
N ASP A 50 -11.65 1.26 -8.57
CA ASP A 50 -12.72 0.57 -9.27
C ASP A 50 -13.72 0.16 -8.19
N ASP A 51 -14.77 0.98 -8.08
CA ASP A 51 -16.02 0.67 -7.42
C ASP A 51 -16.67 -0.55 -8.08
N ASP A 52 -16.15 -1.75 -7.84
CA ASP A 52 -16.89 -2.99 -8.13
C ASP A 52 -17.74 -3.34 -6.90
N GLU A 53 -18.91 -2.69 -6.82
CA GLU A 53 -20.09 -3.30 -6.20
C GLU A 53 -20.48 -4.56 -6.99
N SER A 54 -19.75 -5.66 -6.77
CA SER A 54 -20.26 -7.00 -7.09
C SER A 54 -20.86 -7.60 -5.83
N GLU A 55 -22.10 -7.19 -5.56
CA GLU A 55 -22.97 -7.94 -4.69
C GLU A 55 -23.08 -9.39 -5.23
N ASN A 56 -22.95 -10.36 -4.33
CA ASN A 56 -23.43 -11.73 -4.49
C ASN A 56 -22.52 -12.72 -5.28
N THR A 57 -21.56 -13.36 -4.60
CA THR A 57 -21.62 -14.81 -4.27
C THR A 57 -20.42 -15.19 -3.42
N VAL A 58 -20.71 -15.86 -2.30
CA VAL A 58 -19.73 -16.37 -1.32
C VAL A 58 -18.92 -17.50 -1.95
N LYS A 59 -17.85 -17.14 -2.65
CA LYS A 59 -16.69 -18.01 -2.89
C LYS A 59 -15.47 -17.12 -2.78
N THR A 60 -14.79 -17.14 -1.63
CA THR A 60 -13.44 -16.59 -1.55
C THR A 60 -12.63 -17.26 -2.67
N PRO A 61 -12.10 -16.51 -3.65
CA PRO A 61 -11.34 -17.14 -4.71
C PRO A 61 -10.14 -17.84 -4.08
N GLU A 62 -9.93 -19.11 -4.40
CA GLU A 62 -8.82 -19.92 -3.88
C GLU A 62 -7.45 -19.34 -4.30
N THR A 63 -7.44 -18.44 -5.27
CA THR A 63 -6.26 -17.77 -5.81
C THR A 63 -6.48 -16.27 -6.00
N VAL A 64 -5.44 -15.48 -5.72
CA VAL A 64 -5.32 -14.05 -5.97
C VAL A 64 -4.35 -13.82 -7.13
N ASN A 65 -4.72 -12.96 -8.08
CA ASN A 65 -3.90 -12.68 -9.25
C ASN A 65 -2.88 -11.56 -8.95
N PHE A 66 -1.62 -11.82 -9.26
CA PHE A 66 -0.52 -10.87 -9.18
C PHE A 66 0.14 -10.72 -10.54
N VAL A 67 0.63 -9.53 -10.86
CA VAL A 67 1.46 -9.30 -12.05
C VAL A 67 2.91 -9.19 -11.62
N VAL A 68 3.75 -10.10 -12.09
CA VAL A 68 5.19 -10.08 -11.84
C VAL A 68 5.89 -9.37 -12.98
N MET A 69 6.61 -8.31 -12.63
CA MET A 69 7.46 -7.57 -13.56
C MET A 69 8.88 -8.16 -13.54
N LEU A 70 9.33 -8.66 -14.69
CA LEU A 70 10.70 -9.14 -14.92
C LEU A 70 11.41 -8.21 -15.90
N LYS A 71 12.71 -7.98 -15.71
CA LYS A 71 13.52 -7.18 -16.64
C LYS A 71 14.34 -8.11 -17.53
N LYS A 72 13.94 -8.28 -18.79
CA LYS A 72 14.70 -9.04 -19.81
C LYS A 72 15.24 -8.07 -20.85
N ASN A 73 16.55 -8.08 -21.06
CA ASN A 73 17.25 -7.22 -22.05
C ASN A 73 16.88 -5.72 -21.90
N ASN A 74 16.92 -5.23 -20.65
CA ASN A 74 16.56 -3.86 -20.27
C ASN A 74 15.09 -3.44 -20.53
N LYS A 75 14.23 -4.33 -21.03
CA LYS A 75 12.79 -4.09 -21.20
C LYS A 75 11.98 -4.80 -20.10
N PRO A 76 10.99 -4.13 -19.49
CA PRO A 76 10.08 -4.79 -18.55
C PRO A 76 9.18 -5.78 -19.30
N GLN A 77 8.97 -6.94 -18.70
CA GLN A 77 8.03 -7.98 -19.11
C GLN A 77 7.10 -8.25 -17.94
N PHE A 78 5.82 -8.42 -18.22
CA PHE A 78 4.78 -8.62 -17.23
C PHE A 78 4.22 -10.03 -17.37
N TYR A 79 4.08 -10.74 -16.25
CA TYR A 79 3.56 -12.09 -16.21
C TYR A 79 2.49 -12.20 -15.14
N ASP A 80 1.32 -12.70 -15.51
CA ASP A 80 0.25 -12.96 -14.57
C ASP A 80 0.53 -14.25 -13.80
N MET A 81 0.39 -14.17 -12.48
CA MET A 81 0.62 -15.27 -11.55
C MET A 81 -0.57 -15.37 -10.60
N ALA A 82 -1.25 -16.52 -10.65
CA ALA A 82 -2.28 -16.88 -9.68
C ALA A 82 -1.61 -17.47 -8.43
N VAL A 83 -1.70 -16.75 -7.31
CA VAL A 83 -1.12 -17.14 -6.02
C VAL A 83 -2.24 -17.61 -5.09
N SER A 84 -2.06 -18.73 -4.39
CA SER A 84 -3.06 -19.22 -3.42
C SER A 84 -3.43 -18.15 -2.39
N SER A 85 -4.72 -18.08 -2.04
CA SER A 85 -5.24 -17.22 -0.97
C SER A 85 -4.64 -17.54 0.41
N THR A 86 -4.04 -18.72 0.59
CA THR A 86 -3.34 -19.13 1.81
C THR A 86 -1.91 -18.58 1.90
N SER A 87 -1.35 -18.05 0.80
CA SER A 87 -0.02 -17.45 0.80
C SER A 87 0.03 -16.21 1.69
N GLU A 88 1.14 -16.01 2.40
CA GLU A 88 1.36 -14.84 3.26
C GLU A 88 1.16 -13.51 2.50
N MET A 89 1.55 -13.46 1.23
CA MET A 89 1.38 -12.28 0.39
C MET A 89 -0.09 -11.96 0.12
N ALA A 90 -0.90 -12.98 -0.20
CA ALA A 90 -2.32 -12.83 -0.43
C ALA A 90 -3.06 -12.43 0.86
N LEU A 91 -2.68 -13.05 1.99
CA LEU A 91 -3.23 -12.71 3.31
C LEU A 91 -2.96 -11.25 3.69
N ARG A 92 -1.72 -10.78 3.50
CA ARG A 92 -1.34 -9.38 3.77
C ARG A 92 -2.08 -8.40 2.88
N LEU A 93 -2.21 -8.72 1.58
CA LEU A 93 -2.95 -7.88 0.64
C LEU A 93 -4.42 -7.73 1.09
N LYS A 94 -5.08 -8.84 1.41
CA LYS A 94 -6.47 -8.84 1.88
C LYS A 94 -6.64 -8.10 3.21
N ALA A 95 -5.71 -8.28 4.15
CA ALA A 95 -5.75 -7.57 5.43
C ALA A 95 -5.65 -6.05 5.25
N ARG A 96 -4.78 -5.59 4.33
CA ARG A 96 -4.68 -4.18 3.98
C ARG A 96 -5.96 -3.65 3.34
N GLU A 97 -6.49 -4.37 2.35
CA GLU A 97 -7.74 -3.99 1.68
C GLU A 97 -8.92 -3.92 2.66
N GLN A 98 -8.99 -4.84 3.61
CA GLN A 98 -10.00 -4.81 4.65
C GLN A 98 -9.86 -3.59 5.57
N ALA A 99 -8.64 -3.25 6.00
CA ALA A 99 -8.39 -2.07 6.81
C ALA A 99 -8.81 -0.78 6.07
N ASP A 100 -8.44 -0.67 4.79
CA ASP A 100 -8.80 0.47 3.94
C ASP A 100 -10.34 0.56 3.77
N ARG A 101 -11.02 -0.57 3.59
CA ARG A 101 -12.49 -0.65 3.50
C ARG A 101 -13.17 -0.23 4.80
N GLU A 102 -12.66 -0.67 5.94
CA GLU A 102 -13.20 -0.30 7.25
C GLU A 102 -13.03 1.19 7.53
N GLU A 103 -11.90 1.80 7.15
CA GLU A 103 -11.69 3.25 7.24
C GLU A 103 -12.65 4.01 6.33
N LYS A 104 -12.78 3.60 5.06
CA LYS A 104 -13.76 4.18 4.12
C LYS A 104 -15.18 4.11 4.66
N ALA A 105 -15.59 2.96 5.20
CA ALA A 105 -16.93 2.79 5.79
C ALA A 105 -17.14 3.68 7.02
N ARG A 106 -16.14 3.76 7.90
CA ARG A 106 -16.19 4.62 9.09
C ARG A 106 -16.33 6.09 8.70
N LEU A 107 -15.55 6.56 7.72
CA LEU A 107 -15.64 7.93 7.21
C LEU A 107 -17.00 8.19 6.56
N LYS A 108 -17.51 7.24 5.75
CA LYS A 108 -18.85 7.34 5.13
C LYS A 108 -19.93 7.54 6.19
N ILE A 109 -19.94 6.73 7.25
CA ILE A 109 -20.90 6.85 8.36
C ILE A 109 -20.74 8.20 9.08
N LEU A 110 -19.51 8.60 9.39
CA LEU A 110 -19.23 9.86 10.08
C LEU A 110 -19.73 11.07 9.28
N THR A 111 -19.40 11.12 7.98
CA THR A 111 -19.81 12.19 7.07
C THR A 111 -21.32 12.24 6.92
N LEU A 112 -21.96 11.08 6.74
CA LEU A 112 -23.42 11.00 6.64
C LEU A 112 -24.08 11.55 7.91
N ASN A 113 -23.64 11.11 9.09
CA ASN A 113 -24.17 11.60 10.37
C ASN A 113 -24.01 13.11 10.55
N MET A 114 -22.88 13.68 10.14
CA MET A 114 -22.66 15.12 10.18
C MET A 114 -23.60 15.86 9.23
N SER A 115 -23.76 15.38 7.99
CA SER A 115 -24.67 15.95 7.01
C SER A 115 -26.12 15.94 7.51
N THR A 116 -26.59 14.79 7.99
CA THR A 116 -27.95 14.64 8.51
C THR A 116 -28.22 15.58 9.70
N ARG A 117 -27.24 15.75 10.59
CA ARG A 117 -27.37 16.69 11.72
C ARG A 117 -27.42 18.15 11.26
N MET A 118 -26.61 18.54 10.27
CA MET A 118 -26.62 19.90 9.74
C MET A 118 -27.94 20.22 9.05
N GLU A 119 -28.47 19.29 8.27
CA GLU A 119 -29.76 19.41 7.60
C GLU A 119 -30.91 19.54 8.61
N GLN A 120 -30.90 18.77 9.70
CA GLN A 120 -31.88 18.90 10.78
C GLN A 120 -31.80 20.28 11.44
N GLN A 121 -30.59 20.79 11.72
CA GLN A 121 -30.40 22.13 12.28
C GLN A 121 -30.86 23.25 11.34
N GLU A 122 -30.66 23.09 10.03
CA GLU A 122 -31.14 24.04 9.03
C GLU A 122 -32.66 24.04 8.94
N ASN A 123 -33.29 22.86 8.91
CA ASN A 123 -34.75 22.73 8.93
C ASN A 123 -35.34 23.34 10.20
N ASP A 124 -34.78 23.01 11.37
CA ASP A 124 -35.23 23.56 12.64
C ASP A 124 -35.10 25.08 12.66
N GLN A 125 -33.95 25.64 12.24
CA GLN A 125 -33.76 27.09 12.16
C GLN A 125 -34.71 27.76 11.15
N GLY A 126 -34.92 27.17 9.98
CA GLY A 126 -35.90 27.66 9.01
C GLY A 126 -37.33 27.69 9.57
N LEU A 127 -37.66 26.79 10.50
CA LEU A 127 -38.93 26.75 11.20
C LEU A 127 -39.07 27.85 12.27
N PHE A 128 -37.97 28.31 12.87
CA PHE A 128 -37.97 29.39 13.87
C PHE A 128 -38.00 30.81 13.25
N ILE A 129 -37.74 30.95 11.95
CA ILE A 129 -37.68 32.24 11.25
C ILE A 129 -39.01 32.57 10.51
N ASN A 130 -40.01 31.70 10.59
CA ASN A 130 -41.39 31.95 10.13
C ASN A 130 -42.36 32.09 11.30
#